data_AF-A0AAV8XKI6-F1
#
_entry.id   AF-A0AAV8XKI6-F1
#
_cell.length_a   1.000
_cell.length_b   1.000
_cell.length_c   1.000
_cell.angle_alpha   90.00
_cell.angle_beta   90.00
_cell.angle_gamma   90.00
#
_symmetry.space_group_name_H-M   'P 1'
#
loop_
_entity.id
_entity.type
_entity.pdbx_description
1 polymer ?
#
loop_
_entity_poly.entity_id
_entity_poly.type
_entity_poly.pdbx_seq_one_letter_code
_entity_poly.pdbx_strand_id
1 'polypeptide(L)'
;MSSVQMEQRVNLKFLVKLGKTFTETYAILKEVYGIERLSSTQVFEWFKRFKEGRETTEDDSHPGRPQHHRISIRGLAVIKGIDKECVRQILHELFNMPKIVVCAKMVPKLLTPKQKESRTNICADILINIDTDPGLLDTVITYNESVEAVKAKATQVLNQLTEADFQHCF
;
A
#
# COMPACT_ATOMS: atom_id res chain seq x y z
N MET A 1 -9.81 28.27 -0.57
CA MET A 1 -10.72 28.31 0.60
C MET A 1 -10.25 27.25 1.57
N SER A 2 -9.68 27.66 2.71
CA SER A 2 -9.14 26.75 3.73
C SER A 2 -10.29 25.95 4.32
N SER A 3 -10.30 24.62 4.14
CA SER A 3 -11.25 23.78 4.87
C SER A 3 -10.85 23.75 6.34
N VAL A 4 -11.84 23.68 7.24
CA VAL A 4 -11.62 23.59 8.71
C VAL A 4 -10.62 22.49 9.09
N GLN A 5 -10.50 21.43 8.27
CA GLN A 5 -9.53 20.36 8.44
C GLN A 5 -8.08 20.80 8.20
N MET A 6 -7.84 21.68 7.23
CA MET A 6 -6.49 22.20 6.93
C MET A 6 -5.98 23.08 8.06
N GLU A 7 -6.85 23.93 8.62
CA GLU A 7 -6.55 24.78 9.77
C GLU A 7 -6.17 23.94 11.01
N GLN A 8 -6.95 22.88 11.29
CA GLN A 8 -6.64 21.95 12.38
C GLN A 8 -5.27 21.28 12.20
N ARG A 9 -4.88 20.93 10.97
CA ARG A 9 -3.54 20.35 10.68
C ARG A 9 -2.41 21.35 10.90
N VAL A 10 -2.62 22.63 10.57
CA VAL A 10 -1.65 23.70 10.83
C VAL A 10 -1.45 23.88 12.34
N ASN A 11 -2.54 23.94 13.12
CA ASN A 11 -2.46 24.06 14.58
C ASN A 11 -1.84 22.82 15.23
N LEU A 12 -2.17 21.63 14.72
CA LEU A 12 -1.54 20.38 15.14
C LEU A 12 -0.02 20.40 14.91
N LYS A 13 0.44 20.87 13.75
CA LYS A 13 1.87 21.03 13.44
C LYS A 13 2.55 22.01 14.40
N PHE A 14 1.90 23.12 14.72
CA PHE A 14 2.40 24.09 15.69
C PHE A 14 2.57 23.48 17.09
N LEU A 15 1.58 22.73 17.56
CA LEU A 15 1.63 22.04 18.87
C LEU A 15 2.74 20.99 18.94
N VAL A 16 2.98 20.26 17.84
CA VAL A 16 4.11 19.31 17.74
C VAL A 16 5.45 20.04 17.82
N LYS A 17 5.60 21.19 17.14
CA LYS A 17 6.83 22.01 17.23
C LYS A 17 7.06 22.62 18.60
N LEU A 18 5.99 22.90 19.36
CA LEU A 18 6.06 23.29 20.76
C LEU A 18 6.46 22.15 21.71
N GLY A 19 6.60 20.92 21.21
CA GLY A 19 7.00 19.76 22.02
C GLY A 19 5.86 19.16 22.84
N LYS A 20 4.59 19.47 22.52
CA LYS A 20 3.44 18.90 23.21
C LYS A 20 3.28 17.42 22.93
N THR A 21 2.84 16.68 23.94
CA THR A 21 2.50 15.26 23.81
C THR A 21 1.20 15.08 23.03
N PHE A 22 0.95 13.87 22.51
CA PHE A 22 -0.27 13.57 21.77
C PHE A 22 -1.54 13.80 22.61
N THR A 23 -1.52 13.42 23.89
CA THR A 23 -2.65 13.59 24.81
C THR A 23 -2.98 15.05 25.06
N GLU A 24 -1.97 15.89 25.32
CA GLU A 24 -2.15 17.35 25.46
C GLU A 24 -2.67 17.96 24.15
N THR A 25 -2.08 17.58 23.03
CA THR A 25 -2.44 18.10 21.71
C THR A 25 -3.88 17.76 21.34
N TYR A 26 -4.29 16.52 21.62
CA TYR A 26 -5.66 16.06 21.38
C TYR A 26 -6.68 16.74 22.31
N ALA A 27 -6.31 16.98 23.57
CA ALA A 27 -7.15 17.74 24.50
C ALA A 27 -7.36 19.18 24.02
N ILE A 28 -6.30 19.87 23.61
CA ILE A 28 -6.36 21.25 23.06
C ILE A 28 -7.23 21.29 21.80
N LEU A 29 -7.05 20.34 20.87
CA LEU A 29 -7.88 20.26 19.67
C LEU A 29 -9.35 19.98 20.00
N LYS A 30 -9.62 19.18 21.04
CA LYS A 30 -10.99 18.90 21.50
C LYS A 30 -11.64 20.14 22.12
N GLU A 31 -10.89 20.95 22.84
CA GLU A 31 -11.39 22.20 23.45
C GLU A 31 -11.68 23.27 22.40
N VAL A 32 -10.78 23.46 21.43
CA VAL A 32 -10.91 24.51 20.40
C VAL A 32 -11.94 24.16 19.33
N TYR A 33 -11.96 22.91 18.84
CA TYR A 33 -12.77 22.52 17.68
C TYR A 33 -14.00 21.67 18.02
N GLY A 34 -14.13 21.21 19.27
CA GLY A 34 -15.31 20.50 19.76
C GLY A 34 -15.71 19.30 18.90
N ILE A 35 -16.87 19.42 18.24
CA ILE A 35 -17.49 18.37 17.40
C ILE A 35 -16.88 18.34 16.00
N GLU A 36 -16.39 19.48 15.49
CA GLU A 36 -15.80 19.59 14.15
C GLU A 36 -14.34 19.15 14.09
N ARG A 37 -13.80 18.65 15.21
CA ARG A 37 -12.42 18.18 15.28
C ARG A 37 -12.18 16.95 14.39
N LEU A 38 -10.94 16.81 13.94
CA LEU A 38 -10.44 15.59 13.33
C LEU A 38 -10.63 14.38 14.27
N SER A 39 -10.84 13.20 13.67
CA SER A 39 -10.94 11.97 14.44
C SER A 39 -9.63 11.70 15.19
N SER A 40 -9.69 10.97 16.31
CA SER A 40 -8.49 10.67 17.10
C SER A 40 -7.42 9.98 16.25
N THR A 41 -7.82 9.08 15.36
CA THR A 41 -6.95 8.40 14.39
C THR A 41 -6.28 9.37 13.42
N GLN A 42 -7.02 10.33 12.85
CA GLN A 42 -6.45 11.33 11.95
C GLN A 42 -5.46 12.24 12.68
N VAL A 43 -5.79 12.70 13.89
CA VAL A 43 -4.87 13.50 14.70
C VAL A 43 -3.59 12.73 14.99
N PHE A 44 -3.70 11.44 15.33
CA PHE A 44 -2.54 10.59 15.61
C PHE A 44 -1.63 10.41 14.39
N GLU A 45 -2.21 10.11 13.22
CA GLU A 45 -1.43 9.96 11.98
C GLU A 45 -0.68 11.24 11.62
N TRP A 46 -1.35 12.40 11.69
CA TRP A 46 -0.72 13.69 11.43
C TRP A 46 0.33 14.05 12.48
N PHE A 47 0.05 13.82 13.76
CA PHE A 47 0.99 14.03 14.86
C PHE A 47 2.28 13.23 14.64
N LYS A 48 2.15 11.95 14.28
CA LYS A 48 3.28 11.08 13.96
C LYS A 48 4.08 11.61 12.77
N ARG A 49 3.41 11.98 11.67
CA ARG A 49 4.07 12.51 10.46
C ARG A 49 4.84 13.81 10.75
N PHE A 50 4.29 14.70 11.56
CA PHE A 50 4.98 15.93 11.95
C PHE A 50 6.18 15.65 12.87
N LYS A 51 6.07 14.68 13.78
CA LYS A 51 7.19 14.22 14.61
C LYS A 51 8.32 13.61 13.77
N GLU A 52 7.98 12.96 12.66
CA GLU A 52 8.91 12.39 11.68
C GLU A 52 9.51 13.43 10.70
N GLY A 53 9.20 14.73 10.87
CA GLY A 53 9.83 15.82 10.12
C GLY A 53 9.08 16.30 8.88
N ARG A 54 7.82 15.87 8.67
CA ARG A 54 6.99 16.41 7.58
C ARG A 54 6.65 17.88 7.83
N GLU A 55 6.80 18.74 6.81
CA GLU A 55 6.43 20.17 6.90
C GLU A 55 5.13 20.50 6.15
N THR A 56 4.64 19.64 5.26
CA THR A 56 3.41 19.90 4.48
C THR A 56 2.16 19.51 5.27
N THR A 57 1.13 20.35 5.23
CA THR A 57 -0.21 20.10 5.82
C THR A 57 -1.21 19.55 4.79
N GLU A 58 -0.83 19.54 3.51
CA GLU A 58 -1.60 18.97 2.42
C GLU A 58 -1.52 17.43 2.41
N ASP A 59 -2.60 16.80 1.94
CA ASP A 59 -2.64 15.36 1.75
C ASP A 59 -1.57 14.92 0.73
N ASP A 60 -1.01 13.74 0.95
CA ASP A 60 -0.17 13.12 -0.08
C ASP A 60 -0.99 12.88 -1.33
N SER A 61 -0.34 13.01 -2.49
CA SER A 61 -0.91 12.49 -3.73
C SER A 61 -1.32 11.05 -3.52
N HIS A 62 -2.63 10.82 -3.42
CA HIS A 62 -3.15 9.47 -3.41
C HIS A 62 -2.83 8.91 -4.79
N PRO A 63 -2.07 7.80 -4.90
CA PRO A 63 -2.12 7.00 -6.10
C PRO A 63 -3.57 6.57 -6.21
N GLY A 64 -4.34 7.28 -7.03
CA GLY A 64 -5.75 6.99 -7.22
C GLY A 64 -5.91 5.52 -7.58
N ARG A 65 -7.15 5.03 -7.48
CA ARG A 65 -7.47 3.71 -8.04
C ARG A 65 -6.90 3.66 -9.46
N PRO A 66 -6.04 2.68 -9.80
CA PRO A 66 -5.57 2.56 -11.17
C PRO A 66 -6.81 2.50 -12.05
N GLN A 67 -7.00 3.51 -12.89
CA GLN A 67 -7.98 3.46 -13.96
C GLN A 67 -7.45 2.44 -14.97
N HIS A 68 -7.56 1.16 -14.61
CA HIS A 68 -7.43 0.12 -15.60
C HIS A 68 -8.48 0.44 -16.66
N HIS A 69 -8.00 0.68 -17.88
CA HIS A 69 -8.78 0.90 -19.10
C HIS A 69 -9.64 -0.33 -19.48
N ARG A 70 -10.34 -0.92 -18.52
CA ARG A 70 -11.40 -1.89 -18.76
C ARG A 70 -12.66 -1.14 -19.12
N ILE A 71 -12.61 -0.46 -20.26
CA ILE A 71 -13.82 0.13 -20.84
C ILE A 71 -14.60 -1.04 -21.45
N SER A 72 -15.80 -1.28 -20.92
CA SER A 72 -16.67 -2.31 -21.48
C SER A 72 -17.13 -1.89 -22.88
N ILE A 73 -17.51 -2.86 -23.72
CA ILE A 73 -18.10 -2.59 -25.05
C ILE A 73 -19.29 -1.62 -24.92
N ARG A 74 -20.10 -1.77 -23.85
CA ARG A 74 -21.21 -0.86 -23.54
C ARG A 74 -20.72 0.55 -23.20
N GLY A 75 -19.64 0.69 -22.43
CA GLY A 75 -19.03 1.98 -22.14
C GLY A 75 -18.51 2.68 -23.39
N LEU A 76 -17.84 1.95 -24.28
CA LEU A 76 -17.39 2.46 -25.58
C LEU A 76 -18.55 2.91 -26.46
N ALA A 77 -19.61 2.10 -26.54
CA ALA A 77 -20.83 2.41 -27.29
C ALA A 77 -21.47 3.73 -26.80
N VAL A 78 -21.59 3.92 -25.48
CA VAL A 78 -22.13 5.15 -24.88
C VAL A 78 -21.23 6.36 -25.14
N ILE A 79 -19.91 6.22 -24.96
CA ILE A 79 -18.96 7.32 -25.17
C ILE A 79 -18.94 7.78 -26.62
N LYS A 80 -19.06 6.84 -27.57
CA LYS A 80 -18.99 7.15 -29.00
C LYS A 80 -20.36 7.32 -29.66
N GLY A 81 -21.46 7.03 -28.97
CA GLY A 81 -22.81 7.02 -29.54
C GLY A 81 -22.97 5.99 -30.66
N ILE A 82 -22.20 4.90 -30.63
CA ILE A 82 -22.18 3.86 -31.65
C ILE A 82 -22.91 2.63 -31.12
N ASP A 83 -23.57 1.89 -32.00
CA ASP A 83 -24.19 0.63 -31.61
C ASP A 83 -23.17 -0.37 -31.04
N LYS A 84 -23.61 -1.14 -30.04
CA LYS A 84 -22.76 -2.11 -29.33
C LYS A 84 -22.17 -3.15 -30.30
N GLU A 85 -22.91 -3.53 -31.33
CA GLU A 85 -22.48 -4.51 -32.31
C GLU A 85 -21.43 -3.95 -33.25
N CYS A 86 -21.56 -2.68 -33.66
CA CYS A 86 -20.51 -1.98 -34.40
C CYS A 86 -19.20 -1.89 -33.60
N VAL A 87 -19.28 -1.59 -32.29
CA VAL A 87 -18.07 -1.60 -31.43
C VAL A 87 -17.45 -3.00 -31.37
N ARG A 88 -18.28 -4.05 -31.27
CA ARG A 88 -17.80 -5.45 -31.27
C ARG A 88 -17.12 -5.82 -32.60
N GLN A 89 -17.73 -5.44 -33.73
CA GLN A 89 -17.20 -5.67 -35.08
C GLN A 89 -15.87 -4.95 -35.27
N ILE A 90 -15.79 -3.66 -34.94
CA ILE A 90 -14.54 -2.88 -35.01
C ILE A 90 -13.42 -3.55 -34.21
N LEU A 91 -13.71 -4.00 -32.98
CA LEU A 91 -12.70 -4.62 -32.13
C LEU A 91 -12.26 -6.00 -32.62
N HIS A 92 -13.16 -6.74 -33.26
CA HIS A 92 -12.86 -8.07 -33.79
C HIS A 92 -12.19 -8.02 -35.17
N GLU A 93 -12.66 -7.15 -36.07
CA GLU A 93 -12.25 -7.10 -37.48
C GLU A 93 -11.07 -6.15 -37.73
N LEU A 94 -11.04 -4.97 -37.09
CA LEU A 94 -9.96 -4.00 -37.29
C LEU A 94 -8.79 -4.20 -36.31
N PHE A 95 -9.09 -4.62 -35.09
CA PHE A 95 -8.07 -4.78 -34.04
C PHE A 95 -7.69 -6.23 -33.75
N ASN A 96 -8.34 -7.20 -34.39
CA ASN A 96 -8.05 -8.64 -34.22
C ASN A 96 -7.98 -9.06 -32.74
N MET A 97 -8.82 -8.46 -31.88
CA MET A 97 -8.88 -8.71 -30.45
C MET A 97 -10.06 -9.63 -30.11
N PRO A 98 -9.90 -10.97 -30.14
CA PRO A 98 -11.02 -11.92 -30.00
C PRO A 98 -11.63 -11.93 -28.58
N LYS A 99 -10.89 -11.44 -27.57
CA LYS A 99 -11.38 -11.25 -26.20
C LYS A 99 -10.79 -9.97 -25.62
N ILE A 100 -11.65 -8.98 -25.30
CA ILE A 100 -11.32 -7.80 -24.48
C ILE A 100 -11.21 -8.21 -23.01
N VAL A 101 -10.53 -9.31 -22.75
CA VAL A 101 -10.19 -9.74 -21.41
C VAL A 101 -8.70 -9.99 -21.47
N VAL A 102 -7.93 -8.89 -21.42
CA VAL A 102 -6.59 -8.97 -20.86
C VAL A 102 -6.80 -9.51 -19.45
N CYS A 103 -6.59 -10.82 -19.29
CA CYS A 103 -6.66 -11.49 -18.01
C CYS A 103 -5.70 -10.74 -17.09
N ALA A 104 -6.25 -10.12 -16.05
CA ALA A 104 -5.41 -9.50 -15.04
C ALA A 104 -4.61 -10.64 -14.40
N LYS A 105 -3.29 -10.63 -14.59
CA LYS A 105 -2.41 -11.58 -13.92
C LYS A 105 -2.39 -11.21 -12.44
N MET A 106 -2.59 -12.18 -11.56
CA MET A 106 -2.51 -11.97 -10.12
C MET A 106 -1.10 -11.49 -9.77
N VAL A 107 -0.99 -10.34 -9.12
CA VAL A 107 0.28 -9.79 -8.62
C VAL A 107 0.28 -9.93 -7.11
N PRO A 108 1.30 -10.55 -6.49
CA PRO A 108 1.33 -10.79 -5.05
C PRO A 108 1.18 -9.52 -4.19
N LYS A 109 1.70 -8.39 -4.68
CA LYS A 109 1.62 -7.10 -4.00
C LYS A 109 1.76 -5.93 -4.96
N LEU A 110 1.00 -4.85 -4.72
CA LEU A 110 1.23 -3.57 -5.37
C LEU A 110 2.46 -2.90 -4.74
N LEU A 111 3.52 -2.74 -5.53
CA LEU A 111 4.79 -2.16 -5.09
C LEU A 111 4.73 -0.62 -5.11
N THR A 112 5.30 0.02 -4.09
CA THR A 112 5.53 1.46 -4.08
C THR A 112 6.63 1.86 -5.08
N PRO A 113 6.71 3.13 -5.53
CA PRO A 113 7.76 3.55 -6.47
C PRO A 113 9.17 3.22 -5.96
N LYS A 114 9.44 3.51 -4.68
CA LYS A 114 10.72 3.18 -4.03
C LYS A 114 11.01 1.68 -4.01
N GLN A 115 10.00 0.83 -3.80
CA GLN A 115 10.16 -0.62 -3.85
C GLN A 115 10.45 -1.12 -5.27
N LYS A 116 9.89 -0.49 -6.31
CA LYS A 116 10.18 -0.82 -7.70
C LYS A 116 11.62 -0.47 -8.05
N GLU A 117 12.04 0.74 -7.71
CA GLU A 117 13.41 1.22 -7.93
C GLU A 117 14.44 0.33 -7.22
N SER A 118 14.23 0.04 -5.93
CA SER A 118 15.11 -0.87 -5.19
C SER A 118 15.19 -2.26 -5.84
N ARG A 119 14.06 -2.82 -6.30
CA ARG A 119 14.07 -4.10 -7.01
C ARG A 119 14.82 -4.03 -8.33
N THR A 120 14.65 -2.97 -9.10
CA THR A 120 15.36 -2.78 -10.38
C THR A 120 16.87 -2.69 -10.15
N ASN A 121 17.31 -1.94 -9.14
CA ASN A 121 18.73 -1.79 -8.82
C ASN A 121 19.34 -3.13 -8.38
N ILE A 122 18.69 -3.84 -7.46
CA ILE A 122 19.17 -5.16 -7.00
C ILE A 122 19.25 -6.14 -8.18
N CYS A 123 18.26 -6.16 -9.07
CA CYS A 123 18.30 -7.02 -10.24
C CYS A 123 19.43 -6.64 -11.21
N ALA A 124 19.70 -5.34 -11.39
CA ALA A 124 20.82 -4.89 -12.22
C ALA A 124 22.17 -5.32 -11.64
N ASP A 125 22.35 -5.19 -10.33
CA ASP A 125 23.57 -5.62 -9.64
C ASP A 125 23.77 -7.14 -9.76
N ILE A 126 22.70 -7.93 -9.58
CA ILE A 126 22.75 -9.38 -9.74
C ILE A 126 23.12 -9.76 -11.18
N LEU A 127 22.59 -9.06 -12.19
CA LEU A 127 22.93 -9.33 -13.60
C LEU A 127 24.42 -9.08 -13.86
N ILE A 128 24.96 -7.94 -13.40
CA ILE A 128 26.38 -7.62 -13.55
C ILE A 128 27.26 -8.70 -12.90
N ASN A 129 26.86 -9.18 -11.72
CA ASN A 129 27.61 -10.21 -11.01
C ASN A 129 27.59 -11.56 -11.73
N ILE A 130 26.46 -11.94 -12.36
CA ILE A 130 26.38 -13.16 -13.19
C ILE A 130 27.23 -13.03 -14.45
N ASP A 131 27.26 -11.86 -15.08
CA ASP A 131 28.11 -11.60 -16.25
C ASP A 131 29.60 -11.65 -15.91
N THR A 132 29.96 -11.26 -14.68
CA THR A 132 31.36 -11.25 -14.20
C THR A 132 31.82 -12.64 -13.74
N ASP A 133 30.94 -13.38 -13.06
CA ASP A 133 31.19 -14.74 -12.60
C ASP A 133 30.05 -15.68 -13.03
N PRO A 134 30.23 -16.43 -14.14
CA PRO A 134 29.23 -17.37 -14.63
C PRO A 134 28.90 -18.52 -13.65
N GLY A 135 29.80 -18.81 -12.70
CA GLY A 135 29.61 -19.86 -11.68
C GLY A 135 28.88 -19.39 -10.41
N LEU A 136 28.50 -18.11 -10.35
CA LEU A 136 27.90 -17.51 -9.16
C LEU A 136 26.67 -18.27 -8.67
N LEU A 137 25.81 -18.71 -9.59
CA LEU A 137 24.56 -19.40 -9.24
C LEU A 137 24.79 -20.79 -8.64
N ASP A 138 25.93 -21.44 -8.92
CA ASP A 138 26.27 -22.74 -8.35
C ASP A 138 26.63 -22.65 -6.85
N THR A 139 26.97 -21.44 -6.39
CA THR A 139 27.32 -21.16 -4.98
C THR A 139 26.11 -20.68 -4.16
N VAL A 140 25.01 -20.30 -4.81
CA VAL A 140 23.85 -19.70 -4.13
C VAL A 140 22.97 -20.80 -3.51
N ILE A 141 22.92 -20.81 -2.19
CA ILE A 141 21.97 -21.63 -1.43
C ILE A 141 20.79 -20.73 -1.01
N THR A 142 19.57 -21.13 -1.36
CA THR A 142 18.35 -20.43 -0.94
C THR A 142 17.55 -21.28 0.04
N TYR A 143 16.90 -20.63 1.00
CA TYR A 143 16.01 -21.27 1.95
C TYR A 143 14.71 -20.46 2.07
N ASN A 144 13.57 -21.14 2.00
CA ASN A 144 12.28 -20.58 2.33
C ASN A 144 11.46 -21.58 3.15
N GLU A 145 10.62 -21.08 4.04
CA GLU A 145 9.67 -21.91 4.77
C GLU A 145 8.30 -21.82 4.10
N SER A 146 7.67 -22.96 3.85
CA SER A 146 6.27 -22.97 3.43
C SER A 146 5.37 -22.63 4.62
N VAL A 147 4.19 -22.08 4.32
CA VAL A 147 3.19 -21.75 5.34
C VAL A 147 2.77 -23.02 6.10
N GLU A 148 2.72 -24.16 5.43
CA GLU A 148 2.41 -25.46 5.98
C GLU A 148 3.49 -25.94 6.96
N ALA A 149 4.77 -25.73 6.64
CA ALA A 149 5.88 -26.09 7.53
C ALA A 149 5.89 -25.22 8.79
N VAL A 150 5.63 -23.92 8.66
CA VAL A 150 5.50 -23.00 9.81
C VAL A 150 4.34 -23.40 10.70
N LYS A 151 3.18 -23.72 10.11
CA LYS A 151 2.00 -24.19 10.83
C LYS A 151 2.28 -25.49 11.58
N ALA A 152 2.90 -26.47 10.93
CA ALA A 152 3.22 -27.75 11.55
C ALA A 152 4.16 -27.59 12.76
N LYS A 153 5.20 -26.76 12.63
CA LYS A 153 6.10 -26.42 13.75
C LYS A 153 5.35 -25.75 14.90
N ALA A 154 4.49 -24.77 14.61
CA ALA A 154 3.69 -24.10 15.63
C ALA A 154 2.74 -25.07 16.37
N THR A 155 2.06 -25.96 15.63
CA THR A 155 1.19 -26.99 16.23
C THR A 155 1.99 -27.96 17.09
N GLN A 156 3.18 -28.37 16.64
CA GLN A 156 4.05 -29.26 17.41
C GLN A 156 4.50 -28.61 18.72
N VAL A 157 4.90 -27.34 18.69
CA VAL A 157 5.27 -26.57 19.89
C VAL A 157 4.08 -26.46 20.84
N LEU A 158 2.89 -26.12 20.34
CA LEU A 158 1.68 -26.00 21.17
C LEU A 158 1.31 -27.32 21.85
N ASN A 159 1.48 -28.45 21.16
CA ASN A 159 1.19 -29.78 21.71
C ASN A 159 2.22 -30.26 22.74
N GLN A 160 3.39 -29.61 22.82
CA GLN A 160 4.45 -29.92 23.79
C GLN A 160 4.36 -29.08 25.06
N LEU A 161 3.51 -28.04 25.07
CA LEU A 161 3.30 -27.20 26.25
C LEU A 161 2.50 -27.96 27.30
N THR A 162 2.97 -27.93 28.54
CA THR A 162 2.34 -28.53 29.70
C THR A 162 1.90 -27.47 30.70
N GLU A 163 1.02 -27.82 31.63
CA GLU A 163 0.51 -26.91 32.66
C GLU A 163 1.64 -26.31 33.53
N ALA A 164 2.76 -27.02 33.67
CA ALA A 164 3.98 -26.55 34.34
C ALA A 164 4.61 -25.34 33.64
N ASP A 165 4.54 -25.26 32.31
CA ASP A 165 5.12 -24.17 31.51
C ASP A 165 4.35 -22.85 31.68
N PHE A 166 3.12 -22.91 32.22
CA PHE A 166 2.26 -21.76 32.46
C PHE A 166 2.21 -21.32 33.94
N GLN A 167 2.90 -22.01 34.86
CA GLN A 167 2.83 -21.68 36.30
C GLN A 167 3.46 -20.33 36.68
N HIS A 168 4.25 -19.73 35.80
CA HIS A 168 4.79 -18.37 35.96
C HIS A 168 4.08 -17.33 35.09
N CYS A 169 3.06 -17.74 34.31
CA CYS A 169 2.31 -16.84 33.43
C CYS A 169 1.01 -16.31 34.06
N PHE A 170 0.61 -16.81 35.24
CA PHE A 170 -0.57 -16.38 35.99
C PHE A 170 -0.24 -16.14 37.47
#